data_AF-A0A2E3CU52-F1
#
_entry.id   AF-A0A2E3CU52-F1
#
_cell.length_a   1.000
_cell.length_b   1.000
_cell.length_c   1.000
_cell.angle_alpha   90.00
_cell.angle_beta   90.00
_cell.angle_gamma   90.00
#
_symmetry.space_group_name_H-M   'P 1'
#
loop_
_entity.id
_entity.type
_entity.pdbx_description
1 polymer ?
#
loop_
_entity_poly.entity_id
_entity_poly.type
_entity_poly.pdbx_seq_one_letter_code
_entity_poly.pdbx_strand_id
1 'polypeptide(L)'
;MEQFKTLEDLREYIKTLGPFYGRPTEAGAHPTLYKGGADSSHVLGVRKRDYLFSADEKWVLPHPEMGLSFSAHWQHLKRIYRMKKKVTKGASIDVYWVLEKSDIPTGLKFVADPKDPKHYLLTVTERMKIEDLVYKLTWVADRMSVIREAQVAL
;
A
#
# COMPACT_ATOMS: atom_id res chain seq x y z
N MET A 1 25.78 12.06 -6.03
CA MET A 1 24.59 12.90 -5.74
C MET A 1 24.27 13.62 -7.03
N GLU A 2 23.18 13.26 -7.71
CA GLU A 2 22.79 13.96 -8.95
C GLU A 2 22.28 15.35 -8.59
N GLN A 3 22.80 16.38 -9.27
CA GLN A 3 22.37 17.75 -9.09
C GLN A 3 21.55 18.18 -10.30
N PHE A 4 20.26 18.42 -10.09
CA PHE A 4 19.34 18.90 -11.13
C PHE A 4 19.48 20.42 -11.29
N LYS A 5 19.64 20.89 -12.53
CA LYS A 5 19.83 22.32 -12.82
C LYS A 5 18.51 23.05 -12.97
N THR A 6 17.45 22.35 -13.36
CA THR A 6 16.10 22.89 -13.56
C THR A 6 15.01 21.99 -12.96
N LEU A 7 13.81 22.53 -12.80
CA LEU A 7 12.63 21.76 -12.39
C LEU A 7 12.22 20.73 -13.46
N GLU A 8 12.43 21.06 -14.73
CA GLU A 8 12.24 20.15 -15.87
C GLU A 8 13.17 18.93 -15.76
N ASP A 9 14.46 19.12 -15.44
CA ASP A 9 15.41 18.02 -15.25
C ASP A 9 14.96 17.07 -14.13
N LEU A 10 14.49 17.66 -13.01
CA LEU A 10 13.95 16.89 -11.89
C LEU A 10 12.68 16.12 -12.29
N ARG A 11 11.77 16.75 -13.06
CA ARG A 11 10.54 16.10 -13.54
C ARG A 11 10.86 14.93 -14.47
N GLU A 12 11.78 15.10 -15.40
CA GLU A 12 12.21 14.03 -16.30
C GLU A 12 12.86 12.88 -15.53
N TYR A 13 13.74 13.20 -14.57
CA TYR A 13 14.33 12.19 -13.71
C TYR A 13 13.27 11.42 -12.90
N ILE A 14 12.32 12.11 -12.27
CA ILE A 14 11.22 11.47 -11.53
C ILE A 14 10.42 10.52 -12.43
N LYS A 15 10.18 10.86 -13.70
CA LYS A 15 9.51 9.95 -14.64
C LYS A 15 10.28 8.64 -14.83
N THR A 16 11.61 8.67 -14.74
CA THR A 16 12.43 7.45 -14.83
C THR A 16 12.30 6.54 -13.61
N LEU A 17 11.86 7.04 -12.45
CA LEU A 17 11.73 6.27 -11.22
C LEU A 17 10.54 5.30 -11.23
N GLY A 18 9.66 5.42 -12.22
CA GLY A 18 8.45 4.61 -12.33
C GLY A 18 7.29 5.16 -11.48
N PRO A 19 6.15 4.47 -11.46
CA PRO A 19 5.01 4.90 -10.66
C PRO A 19 5.31 4.78 -9.17
N PHE A 20 4.73 5.69 -8.40
CA PHE A 20 4.66 5.54 -6.94
C PHE A 20 3.35 4.86 -6.56
N TYR A 21 3.33 4.20 -5.42
CA TYR A 21 2.13 3.63 -4.82
C TYR A 21 2.00 4.14 -3.39
N GLY A 22 1.01 5.00 -3.16
CA GLY A 22 0.78 5.64 -1.87
C GLY A 22 -0.49 5.16 -1.20
N ARG A 23 -0.48 5.03 0.13
CA ARG A 23 -1.70 4.78 0.92
C ARG A 23 -1.70 5.57 2.25
N PRO A 24 -2.85 6.16 2.62
CA PRO A 24 -2.98 6.84 3.91
C PRO A 24 -3.30 5.86 5.03
N THR A 25 -2.62 6.00 6.15
CA THR A 25 -2.84 5.23 7.39
C THR A 25 -2.91 6.17 8.59
N GLU A 26 -3.53 5.69 9.67
CA GLU A 26 -3.49 6.43 10.93
C GLU A 26 -2.03 6.54 11.40
N ALA A 27 -1.67 7.67 12.01
CA ALA A 27 -0.32 7.88 12.50
C ALA A 27 0.06 6.79 13.51
N GLY A 28 1.26 6.22 13.36
CA GLY A 28 1.75 5.12 14.17
C GLY A 28 1.12 3.74 13.89
N ALA A 29 0.19 3.62 12.95
CA ALA A 29 -0.30 2.32 12.49
C ALA A 29 0.64 1.70 11.45
N HIS A 30 0.69 0.36 11.40
CA HIS A 30 1.46 -0.36 10.38
C HIS A 30 0.85 -0.11 8.99
N PRO A 31 1.65 0.20 7.97
CA PRO A 31 1.13 0.63 6.68
C PRO A 31 0.67 -0.54 5.81
N THR A 32 0.87 -1.80 6.20
CA THR A 32 0.41 -2.97 5.44
C THR A 32 -0.34 -4.01 6.27
N LEU A 33 -0.35 -3.87 7.60
CA LEU A 33 -0.98 -4.80 8.54
C LEU A 33 -1.94 -4.03 9.45
N TYR A 34 -3.01 -4.68 9.85
CA TYR A 34 -4.03 -4.11 10.73
C TYR A 34 -3.81 -4.58 12.16
N LYS A 35 -4.09 -3.71 13.13
CA LYS A 35 -4.13 -4.13 14.55
C LYS A 35 -5.21 -5.19 14.69
N GLY A 36 -4.85 -6.36 15.22
CA GLY A 36 -5.81 -7.40 15.53
C GLY A 36 -6.81 -6.88 16.55
N GLY A 37 -8.09 -6.83 16.16
CA GLY A 37 -9.19 -6.70 17.11
C GLY A 37 -9.71 -8.09 17.50
N ALA A 38 -10.65 -8.15 18.44
CA ALA A 38 -11.37 -9.38 18.78
C ALA A 38 -12.25 -9.93 17.63
N ASP A 39 -12.24 -9.28 16.47
CA ASP A 39 -13.09 -9.60 15.34
C ASP A 39 -12.37 -10.50 14.32
N SER A 40 -13.11 -11.48 13.81
CA SER A 40 -12.66 -12.53 12.87
C SER A 40 -12.33 -12.02 11.46
N SER A 41 -12.36 -10.71 11.24
CA SER A 41 -12.11 -10.06 9.95
C SER A 41 -10.64 -10.05 9.53
N HIS A 42 -9.72 -10.49 10.41
CA HIS A 42 -8.28 -10.51 10.16
C HIS A 42 -7.65 -11.84 10.56
N VAL A 43 -6.59 -12.23 9.86
CA VAL A 43 -5.72 -13.38 10.17
C VAL A 43 -4.29 -12.87 10.24
N LEU A 44 -3.66 -12.96 11.42
CA LEU A 44 -2.31 -12.42 11.67
C LEU A 44 -2.12 -10.96 11.20
N GLY A 45 -3.14 -10.12 11.37
CA GLY A 45 -3.12 -8.71 10.95
C GLY A 45 -3.41 -8.47 9.47
N VAL A 46 -3.56 -9.52 8.65
CA VAL A 46 -4.02 -9.41 7.26
C VAL A 46 -5.54 -9.43 7.22
N ARG A 47 -6.15 -8.48 6.50
CA ARG A 47 -7.61 -8.38 6.41
C ARG A 47 -8.17 -9.36 5.37
N LYS A 48 -9.16 -10.16 5.76
CA LYS A 48 -9.75 -11.22 4.90
C LYS A 48 -10.34 -10.72 3.59
N ARG A 49 -10.84 -9.49 3.55
CA ARG A 49 -11.40 -8.92 2.31
C ARG A 49 -10.33 -8.48 1.30
N ASP A 50 -9.08 -8.35 1.73
CA ASP A 50 -7.99 -7.86 0.88
C ASP A 50 -7.32 -9.00 0.11
N TYR A 51 -7.49 -10.25 0.54
CA TYR A 51 -6.82 -11.40 -0.06
C TYR A 51 -7.73 -12.63 -0.07
N LEU A 52 -7.51 -13.55 -1.01
CA LEU A 52 -8.25 -14.81 -1.05
C LEU A 52 -7.59 -15.83 -0.12
N PHE A 53 -8.29 -16.21 0.95
CA PHE A 53 -7.81 -17.22 1.90
C PHE A 53 -8.29 -18.62 1.53
N SER A 54 -7.51 -19.64 1.87
CA SER A 54 -7.99 -21.03 1.92
C SER A 54 -9.06 -21.20 3.01
N ALA A 55 -9.85 -22.26 2.93
CA ALA A 55 -10.91 -22.55 3.91
C ALA A 55 -10.39 -22.71 5.35
N ASP A 56 -9.14 -23.15 5.53
CA ASP A 56 -8.48 -23.26 6.83
C ASP A 56 -7.70 -22.00 7.25
N GLU A 57 -7.72 -20.95 6.42
CA GLU A 57 -7.08 -19.64 6.63
C GLU A 57 -5.55 -19.67 6.80
N LYS A 58 -4.92 -20.82 6.58
CA LYS A 58 -3.46 -20.99 6.66
C LYS A 58 -2.75 -20.55 5.37
N TRP A 59 -3.47 -20.45 4.27
CA TRP A 59 -2.92 -20.13 2.96
C TRP A 59 -3.62 -18.92 2.36
N VAL A 60 -2.84 -18.15 1.62
CA VAL A 60 -3.35 -17.11 0.73
C VAL A 60 -3.15 -17.58 -0.71
N LEU A 61 -4.21 -17.49 -1.49
CA LEU A 61 -4.29 -17.93 -2.87
C LEU A 61 -4.11 -16.73 -3.81
N PRO A 62 -3.50 -16.93 -4.99
CA PRO A 62 -3.34 -15.87 -5.95
C PRO A 62 -4.69 -15.41 -6.48
N HIS A 63 -4.91 -14.10 -6.51
CA HIS A 63 -6.13 -13.52 -7.05
C HIS A 63 -5.85 -12.11 -7.59
N PRO A 64 -6.08 -11.84 -8.89
CA PRO A 64 -5.65 -10.59 -9.53
C PRO A 64 -6.47 -9.37 -9.08
N GLU A 65 -7.68 -9.58 -8.55
CA GLU A 65 -8.57 -8.50 -8.08
C GLU A 65 -8.65 -8.40 -6.55
N MET A 66 -7.82 -9.15 -5.82
CA MET A 66 -7.75 -9.06 -4.36
C MET A 66 -6.32 -8.73 -3.95
N GLY A 67 -6.16 -7.53 -3.40
CA GLY A 67 -4.91 -7.14 -2.76
C GLY A 67 -5.10 -5.95 -1.84
N LEU A 68 -4.01 -5.58 -1.19
CA LEU A 68 -3.97 -4.38 -0.37
C LEU A 68 -4.04 -3.12 -1.25
N SER A 69 -4.93 -2.19 -0.92
CA SER A 69 -5.20 -0.99 -1.71
C SER A 69 -4.13 0.11 -1.63
N PHE A 70 -3.73 0.62 -2.80
CA PHE A 70 -2.82 1.75 -3.01
C PHE A 70 -3.35 2.71 -4.08
N SER A 71 -2.87 3.95 -4.03
CA SER A 71 -3.10 4.99 -5.04
C SER A 71 -1.84 5.19 -5.86
N ALA A 72 -1.94 5.11 -7.19
CA ALA A 72 -0.84 5.45 -8.08
C ALA A 72 -0.89 6.89 -8.59
N HIS A 73 -1.91 7.65 -8.16
CA HIS A 73 -2.15 9.00 -8.64
C HIS A 73 -2.43 9.97 -7.49
N TRP A 74 -1.83 11.17 -7.56
CA TRP A 74 -1.88 12.14 -6.47
C TRP A 74 -3.29 12.62 -6.13
N GLN A 75 -4.11 12.92 -7.15
CA GLN A 75 -5.52 13.32 -6.92
C GLN A 75 -6.34 12.20 -6.29
N HIS A 76 -6.08 10.94 -6.69
CA HIS A 76 -6.72 9.77 -6.10
C HIS A 76 -6.31 9.63 -4.63
N LEU A 77 -5.02 9.73 -4.35
CA LEU A 77 -4.48 9.70 -2.98
C LEU A 77 -5.07 10.79 -2.09
N LYS A 78 -5.17 12.05 -2.57
CA LYS A 78 -5.85 13.14 -1.84
C LYS A 78 -7.30 12.80 -1.51
N ARG A 79 -8.05 12.21 -2.45
CA ARG A 79 -9.43 11.77 -2.23
C ARG A 79 -9.51 10.73 -1.12
N ILE A 80 -8.68 9.67 -1.19
CA ILE A 80 -8.65 8.61 -0.17
C ILE A 80 -8.21 9.16 1.20
N TYR A 81 -7.23 10.07 1.22
CA TYR A 81 -6.79 10.76 2.43
C TYR A 81 -7.95 11.51 3.10
N ARG A 82 -8.69 12.33 2.35
CA ARG A 82 -9.86 13.07 2.86
C ARG A 82 -10.94 12.15 3.39
N MET A 83 -11.21 11.04 2.70
CA MET A 83 -12.17 10.02 3.16
C MET A 83 -11.73 9.42 4.49
N LYS A 84 -10.46 9.04 4.61
CA LYS A 84 -9.92 8.47 5.84
C LYS A 84 -9.92 9.48 6.99
N LYS A 85 -9.57 10.75 6.73
CA LYS A 85 -9.63 11.84 7.74
C LYS A 85 -11.02 11.99 8.36
N LYS A 86 -12.07 11.89 7.55
CA LYS A 86 -13.47 11.95 8.05
C LYS A 86 -13.80 10.80 9.01
N VAL A 87 -13.24 9.61 8.77
CA VAL A 87 -13.52 8.41 9.59
C VAL A 87 -12.67 8.36 10.86
N THR A 88 -11.46 8.91 10.83
CA THR A 88 -10.45 8.74 11.91
C THR A 88 -10.63 9.69 13.11
N LYS A 89 -11.78 10.37 13.23
CA LYS A 89 -12.21 11.20 14.40
C LYS A 89 -11.10 12.04 15.07
N GLY A 90 -10.22 12.68 14.29
CA GLY A 90 -9.20 13.60 14.79
C GLY A 90 -7.78 13.04 14.93
N ALA A 91 -7.56 11.73 14.71
CA ALA A 91 -6.20 11.22 14.67
C ALA A 91 -5.44 11.75 13.44
N SER A 92 -4.13 11.93 13.59
CA SER A 92 -3.26 12.28 12.47
C SER A 92 -3.19 11.14 11.45
N ILE A 93 -2.98 11.49 10.19
CA ILE A 93 -2.87 10.56 9.08
C ILE A 93 -1.53 10.77 8.40
N ASP A 94 -0.79 9.69 8.29
CA ASP A 94 0.44 9.60 7.55
C ASP A 94 0.16 9.01 6.17
N VAL A 95 0.99 9.39 5.19
CA VAL A 95 0.96 8.77 3.86
C VAL A 95 2.24 8.00 3.64
N TYR A 96 2.09 6.68 3.54
CA TYR A 96 3.17 5.78 3.20
C TYR A 96 3.18 5.59 1.70
N TRP A 97 4.37 5.64 1.08
CA TRP A 97 4.54 5.43 -0.34
C TRP A 97 5.80 4.65 -0.67
N VAL A 98 5.76 3.94 -1.79
CA VAL A 98 6.88 3.16 -2.33
C VAL A 98 6.94 3.36 -3.85
N LEU A 99 8.12 3.25 -4.44
CA LEU A 99 8.29 3.26 -5.90
C LEU A 99 8.16 1.83 -6.43
N GLU A 100 7.54 1.61 -7.60
CA GLU A 100 7.42 0.26 -8.19
C GLU A 100 8.77 -0.44 -8.36
N LYS A 101 9.83 0.33 -8.67
CA LYS A 101 11.21 -0.17 -8.79
C LYS A 101 11.84 -0.61 -7.46
N SER A 102 11.14 -0.47 -6.34
CA SER A 102 11.61 -1.01 -5.07
C SER A 102 11.55 -2.53 -5.14
N ASP A 103 12.49 -3.23 -4.49
CA ASP A 103 12.47 -4.70 -4.40
C ASP A 103 11.20 -5.19 -3.68
N ILE A 104 10.11 -5.35 -4.43
CA ILE A 104 8.90 -6.01 -3.98
C ILE A 104 9.21 -7.50 -3.86
N PRO A 105 8.94 -8.14 -2.71
CA PRO A 105 9.20 -9.55 -2.54
C PRO A 105 8.54 -10.40 -3.62
N THR A 106 9.22 -11.48 -4.03
CA THR A 106 8.66 -12.45 -4.96
C THR A 106 7.30 -12.97 -4.46
N GLY A 107 6.39 -13.26 -5.39
CA GLY A 107 5.03 -13.67 -5.05
C GLY A 107 4.07 -12.52 -4.74
N LEU A 108 4.53 -11.26 -4.78
CA LEU A 108 3.69 -10.06 -4.69
C LEU A 108 3.84 -9.19 -5.94
N LYS A 109 2.75 -8.52 -6.34
CA LYS A 109 2.77 -7.58 -7.47
C LYS A 109 1.70 -6.51 -7.34
N PHE A 110 2.04 -5.28 -7.74
CA PHE A 110 1.05 -4.23 -7.98
C PHE A 110 0.28 -4.49 -9.28
N VAL A 111 -1.04 -4.58 -9.17
CA VAL A 111 -1.96 -4.78 -10.30
C VAL A 111 -2.96 -3.63 -10.29
N ALA A 112 -3.21 -3.02 -11.45
CA ALA A 112 -4.23 -1.99 -11.57
C ALA A 112 -5.61 -2.58 -11.29
N ASP A 113 -6.43 -1.89 -10.50
CA ASP A 113 -7.82 -2.28 -10.31
C ASP A 113 -8.58 -2.11 -11.64
N PRO A 114 -9.23 -3.18 -12.17
CA PRO A 114 -9.99 -3.09 -13.42
C PRO A 114 -11.08 -2.01 -13.40
N LYS A 115 -11.57 -1.61 -12.22
CA LYS A 115 -12.67 -0.66 -12.04
C LYS A 115 -12.19 0.78 -11.85
N ASP A 116 -10.95 1.00 -11.40
CA ASP A 116 -10.38 2.33 -11.20
C ASP A 116 -8.87 2.29 -11.53
N PRO A 117 -8.45 2.79 -12.71
CA PRO A 117 -7.05 2.72 -13.14
C PRO A 117 -6.09 3.57 -12.28
N LYS A 118 -6.60 4.35 -11.33
CA LYS A 118 -5.79 5.12 -10.36
C LYS A 118 -5.60 4.35 -9.04
N HIS A 119 -6.36 3.28 -8.86
CA HIS A 119 -6.31 2.36 -7.73
C HIS A 119 -5.51 1.12 -8.13
N TYR A 120 -4.58 0.72 -7.26
CA TYR A 120 -3.73 -0.45 -7.47
C TYR A 120 -3.82 -1.36 -6.26
N LEU A 121 -3.75 -2.65 -6.52
CA LEU A 121 -3.80 -3.71 -5.52
C LEU A 121 -2.41 -4.34 -5.43
N LEU A 122 -1.85 -4.43 -4.22
CA LEU A 122 -0.70 -5.28 -3.96
C LEU A 122 -1.20 -6.71 -3.77
N THR A 123 -1.24 -7.45 -4.87
CA THR A 123 -1.83 -8.79 -4.99
C THR A 123 -0.80 -9.88 -4.69
N VAL A 124 -1.31 -11.05 -4.34
CA VAL A 124 -0.53 -12.28 -4.27
C VAL A 124 -0.54 -12.97 -5.64
N THR A 125 0.64 -13.35 -6.14
CA THR A 125 0.79 -13.99 -7.47
C THR A 125 1.02 -15.50 -7.41
N GLU A 126 1.30 -16.05 -6.23
CA GLU A 126 1.49 -17.48 -6.00
C GLU A 126 0.89 -17.88 -4.64
N ARG A 127 0.51 -19.16 -4.48
CA ARG A 127 0.03 -19.64 -3.18
C ARG A 127 1.16 -19.56 -2.15
N MET A 128 0.89 -18.96 -1.00
CA MET A 128 1.85 -18.88 0.12
C MET A 128 1.16 -19.04 1.47
N LYS A 129 1.93 -19.35 2.52
CA LYS A 129 1.37 -19.37 3.87
C LYS A 129 1.04 -17.95 4.32
N ILE A 130 0.10 -17.82 5.24
CA ILE A 130 -0.26 -16.51 5.80
C ILE A 130 0.94 -15.84 6.49
N GLU A 131 1.79 -16.62 7.16
CA GLU A 131 3.01 -16.12 7.79
C GLU A 131 4.00 -15.55 6.75
N ASP A 132 4.11 -16.19 5.58
CA ASP A 132 4.95 -15.70 4.48
C ASP A 132 4.41 -14.37 3.94
N LEU A 133 3.09 -14.25 3.80
CA LEU A 133 2.47 -12.99 3.39
C LEU A 133 2.74 -11.88 4.42
N VAL A 134 2.56 -12.17 5.72
CA VAL A 134 2.85 -11.20 6.79
C VAL A 134 4.30 -10.73 6.72
N TYR A 135 5.25 -11.65 6.59
CA TYR A 135 6.67 -11.33 6.45
C TYR A 135 6.92 -10.42 5.24
N LYS A 136 6.36 -10.77 4.07
CA LYS A 136 6.52 -9.97 2.84
C LYS A 136 5.85 -8.59 2.94
N LEU A 137 4.69 -8.48 3.59
CA LEU A 137 4.01 -7.20 3.82
C LEU A 137 4.78 -6.30 4.78
N THR A 138 5.44 -6.87 5.80
CA THR A 138 6.36 -6.15 6.67
C THR A 138 7.58 -5.67 5.89
N TRP A 139 8.17 -6.52 5.06
CA TRP A 139 9.27 -6.09 4.16
C TRP A 139 8.85 -4.91 3.29
N VAL A 140 7.67 -4.98 2.66
CA VAL A 140 7.17 -3.87 1.84
C VAL A 140 7.03 -2.61 2.70
N ALA A 141 6.46 -2.72 3.89
CA ALA A 141 6.31 -1.62 4.84
C ALA A 141 7.67 -0.96 5.19
N ASP A 142 8.70 -1.77 5.44
CA ASP A 142 10.05 -1.29 5.78
C ASP A 142 10.71 -0.48 4.63
N ARG A 143 10.30 -0.74 3.39
CA ARG A 143 10.76 0.00 2.20
C ARG A 143 9.90 1.23 1.88
N MET A 144 8.79 1.44 2.60
CA MET A 144 7.95 2.61 2.36
C MET A 144 8.56 3.85 3.00
N SER A 145 8.60 4.93 2.22
CA SER A 145 8.80 6.28 2.75
C SER A 145 7.50 6.83 3.33
N VAL A 146 7.59 7.73 4.29
CA VAL A 146 6.42 8.29 4.99
C VAL A 146 6.41 9.82 4.91
N ILE A 147 5.26 10.38 4.52
CA ILE A 147 4.92 11.79 4.71
C ILE A 147 4.10 11.85 6.00
N ARG A 148 4.74 12.32 7.08
CA ARG A 148 4.10 12.46 8.39
C ARG A 148 3.15 13.63 8.39
N GLU A 149 2.03 13.49 9.10
CA GLU A 149 1.03 14.55 9.28
C GLU A 149 0.66 15.21 7.94
N ALA A 150 0.27 14.39 6.97
CA ALA A 150 0.23 14.80 5.56
C ALA A 150 -0.81 15.92 5.24
N GLN A 151 -1.51 16.47 6.25
CA GLN A 151 -2.35 17.66 6.13
C GLN A 151 -1.62 18.87 5.52
N VAL A 152 -0.33 19.03 5.81
CA VAL A 152 0.45 20.16 5.28
C VAL A 152 0.85 19.92 3.82
N ALA A 153 0.88 18.67 3.37
CA ALA A 153 1.39 18.27 2.06
C ALA A 153 0.29 17.94 1.01
N LEU A 154 -0.97 17.67 1.42
CA LEU A 154 -2.07 17.16 0.57
C LEU A 154 -3.29 18.09 0.52
#